data_AF-A0AAD6VEZ4-F1
#
_entry.id   AF-A0AAD6VEZ4-F1
#
_cell.length_a   1.000
_cell.length_b   1.000
_cell.length_c   1.000
_cell.angle_alpha   90.00
_cell.angle_beta   90.00
_cell.angle_gamma   90.00
#
_symmetry.space_group_name_H-M   'P 1'
#
loop_
_entity.id
_entity.type
_entity.pdbx_description
1 polymer ?
#
loop_
_entity_poly.entity_id
_entity_poly.type
_entity_poly.pdbx_seq_one_letter_code
_entity_poly.pdbx_strand_id
1 'polypeptide(L)'
;TAAGPVDEDDGNNILSTIQGFVPNILDILTKLSNGTAITAIGKLPGVTAMTLSDMKKLNNSAIAFADALIANAPADLVPAGMSVKDMVSTAFASTIAIYNNLA
;
A
#
# COMPACT_ATOMS: atom_id res chain seq x y z
N THR A 1 20.77 13.45 -8.80
CA THR A 1 20.23 14.81 -8.95
C THR A 1 18.86 14.82 -8.32
N ALA A 2 18.66 15.56 -7.23
CA ALA A 2 17.30 15.86 -6.79
C ALA A 2 16.79 16.91 -7.77
N ALA A 3 15.84 16.54 -8.63
CA ALA A 3 15.00 17.54 -9.27
C ALA A 3 14.31 18.31 -8.14
N GLY A 4 14.07 19.61 -8.30
CA GLY A 4 13.22 20.32 -7.35
C GLY A 4 11.85 19.64 -7.22
N PRO A 5 10.99 20.13 -6.32
CA PRO A 5 9.62 19.63 -6.23
C PRO A 5 8.97 19.56 -7.62
N VAL A 6 8.15 18.53 -7.86
CA VAL A 6 7.25 18.53 -9.03
C VAL A 6 6.44 19.83 -8.99
N ASP A 7 6.09 20.39 -10.14
CA ASP A 7 5.22 21.56 -10.14
C ASP A 7 3.82 21.22 -9.59
N GLU A 8 3.08 22.26 -9.25
CA GLU A 8 1.79 22.14 -8.56
C GLU A 8 0.75 21.37 -9.37
N ASP A 9 0.67 21.64 -10.68
CA ASP A 9 -0.32 21.01 -11.55
C ASP A 9 -0.02 19.51 -11.72
N ASP A 10 1.24 19.17 -11.98
CA ASP A 10 1.69 17.78 -12.06
C ASP A 10 1.55 17.06 -10.71
N GLY A 11 1.89 17.73 -9.61
CA GLY A 11 1.72 17.21 -8.25
C GLY A 11 0.26 16.85 -7.93
N ASN A 12 -0.68 17.73 -8.26
CA ASN A 12 -2.11 17.49 -8.09
C ASN A 12 -2.61 16.34 -8.97
N ASN A 13 -2.18 16.29 -10.23
CA ASN A 13 -2.55 15.21 -11.16
C ASN A 13 -2.05 13.84 -10.66
N ILE A 14 -0.81 13.76 -10.18
CA ILE A 14 -0.23 12.54 -9.62
C ILE A 14 -0.99 12.13 -8.36
N LEU A 15 -1.22 13.06 -7.42
CA LEU A 15 -1.95 12.78 -6.19
C LEU A 15 -3.36 12.28 -6.47
N SER A 16 -4.11 12.94 -7.36
CA SER A 16 -5.45 12.53 -7.76
C SER A 16 -5.45 11.13 -8.39
N THR A 17 -4.47 10.83 -9.22
CA THR A 17 -4.32 9.49 -9.84
C THR A 17 -4.12 8.42 -8.78
N ILE A 18 -3.25 8.68 -7.80
CA ILE A 18 -2.99 7.75 -6.71
C ILE A 18 -4.23 7.58 -5.84
N GLN A 19 -4.91 8.67 -5.49
CA GLN A 19 -6.15 8.61 -4.72
C GLN A 19 -7.24 7.80 -5.44
N GLY A 20 -7.30 7.85 -6.77
CA GLY A 20 -8.19 7.00 -7.57
C GLY A 20 -7.80 5.52 -7.56
N PHE A 21 -6.52 5.20 -7.35
CA PHE A 21 -6.02 3.82 -7.30
C PHE A 21 -6.13 3.19 -5.90
N VAL A 22 -5.99 3.99 -4.82
CA VAL A 22 -6.02 3.51 -3.42
C VAL A 22 -7.23 2.61 -3.10
N PRO A 23 -8.47 2.95 -3.50
CA PRO A 23 -9.63 2.08 -3.23
C PRO A 23 -9.47 0.64 -3.76
N ASN A 24 -8.78 0.44 -4.88
CA ASN A 24 -8.55 -0.89 -5.44
C ASN A 24 -7.57 -1.69 -4.58
N ILE A 25 -6.52 -1.05 -4.06
CA ILE A 25 -5.59 -1.69 -3.12
C ILE A 25 -6.35 -2.13 -1.87
N LEU A 26 -7.17 -1.23 -1.30
CA LEU A 26 -7.93 -1.50 -0.08
C LEU A 26 -8.95 -2.64 -0.27
N ASP A 27 -9.66 -2.66 -1.41
CA ASP A 27 -10.61 -3.72 -1.76
C ASP A 27 -9.92 -5.08 -1.89
N ILE A 28 -8.79 -5.14 -2.59
CA ILE A 28 -8.02 -6.39 -2.74
C ILE A 28 -7.52 -6.90 -1.39
N LEU A 29 -6.93 -6.03 -0.57
CA LEU A 29 -6.44 -6.41 0.76
C LEU A 29 -7.58 -6.89 1.67
N THR A 30 -8.75 -6.25 1.59
CA THR A 30 -9.97 -6.68 2.28
C THR A 30 -10.40 -8.07 1.83
N LYS A 31 -10.44 -8.32 0.51
CA LYS A 31 -10.77 -9.64 -0.06
C LYS A 31 -9.78 -10.72 0.34
N LEU A 32 -8.49 -10.41 0.41
CA LEU A 32 -7.44 -11.34 0.88
C LEU A 32 -7.50 -11.59 2.38
N SER A 33 -8.12 -10.67 3.13
CA SER A 33 -8.34 -10.75 4.58
C SER A 33 -9.69 -11.38 4.94
N ASN A 34 -10.49 -11.77 3.95
CA ASN A 34 -11.76 -12.47 4.14
C ASN A 34 -11.52 -13.93 4.58
N GLY A 35 -12.33 -14.43 5.52
CA GLY A 35 -12.29 -15.81 6.03
C GLY A 35 -12.33 -16.90 4.94
N THR A 36 -13.06 -16.71 3.84
CA THR A 36 -13.08 -17.64 2.70
C THR A 36 -11.73 -17.71 1.99
N ALA A 37 -11.11 -16.56 1.70
CA ALA A 37 -9.80 -16.51 1.05
C ALA A 37 -8.72 -17.09 1.96
N ILE A 38 -8.73 -16.70 3.24
CA ILE A 38 -7.87 -17.25 4.28
C ILE A 38 -7.99 -18.78 4.35
N THR A 39 -9.22 -19.31 4.39
CA THR A 39 -9.47 -20.75 4.47
C THR A 39 -8.95 -21.47 3.22
N ALA A 40 -9.10 -20.88 2.04
CA ALA A 40 -8.58 -21.46 0.80
C ALA A 40 -7.05 -21.49 0.79
N ILE A 41 -6.40 -20.39 1.20
CA ILE A 41 -4.93 -20.29 1.24
C ILE A 41 -4.34 -21.23 2.29
N GLY A 42 -4.94 -21.30 3.48
CA GLY A 42 -4.49 -22.17 4.57
C GLY A 42 -4.55 -23.67 4.25
N LYS A 43 -5.33 -24.08 3.23
CA LYS A 43 -5.37 -25.47 2.74
C LYS A 43 -4.21 -25.83 1.82
N LEU A 44 -3.46 -24.84 1.33
CA LEU A 44 -2.36 -25.04 0.39
C LEU A 44 -1.01 -24.95 1.13
N PRO A 45 -0.24 -26.06 1.21
CA PRO A 45 1.06 -26.06 1.89
C PRO A 45 1.99 -24.98 1.34
N GLY A 46 2.60 -24.19 2.23
CA GLY A 46 3.57 -23.15 1.88
C GLY A 46 2.99 -21.85 1.29
N VAL A 47 1.72 -21.82 0.89
CA VAL A 47 1.12 -20.63 0.27
C VAL A 47 0.96 -19.51 1.30
N THR A 48 0.54 -19.81 2.53
CA THR A 48 0.45 -18.81 3.61
C THR A 48 1.77 -18.06 3.83
N ALA A 49 2.89 -18.80 3.91
CA ALA A 49 4.22 -18.21 4.12
C ALA A 49 4.68 -17.38 2.90
N MET A 50 4.39 -17.85 1.68
CA MET A 50 4.66 -17.09 0.45
C MET A 50 3.83 -15.80 0.40
N THR A 51 2.51 -15.88 0.64
CA THR A 51 1.63 -14.72 0.66
C THR A 51 2.07 -13.71 1.73
N LEU A 52 2.46 -14.17 2.91
CA LEU A 52 2.99 -13.31 3.97
C LEU A 52 4.29 -12.59 3.54
N SER A 53 5.23 -13.32 2.94
CA SER A 53 6.49 -12.78 2.45
C SER A 53 6.25 -11.71 1.39
N ASP A 54 5.36 -11.98 0.43
CA ASP A 54 5.08 -11.06 -0.67
C ASP A 54 4.24 -9.87 -0.22
N MET A 55 3.32 -10.00 0.75
CA MET A 55 2.63 -8.85 1.35
C MET A 55 3.60 -7.92 2.09
N LYS A 56 4.58 -8.46 2.81
CA LYS A 56 5.63 -7.64 3.45
C LYS A 56 6.46 -6.88 2.41
N LYS A 57 6.87 -7.54 1.32
CA LYS A 57 7.60 -6.89 0.22
C LYS A 57 6.75 -5.80 -0.44
N LEU A 58 5.51 -6.10 -0.77
CA LEU A 58 4.61 -5.16 -1.45
C LEU A 58 4.33 -3.92 -0.58
N ASN A 59 4.10 -4.10 0.74
CA ASN A 59 3.97 -2.99 1.67
C ASN A 59 5.23 -2.11 1.70
N ASN A 60 6.41 -2.72 1.79
CA ASN A 60 7.68 -1.97 1.79
C ASN A 60 7.88 -1.19 0.49
N SER A 61 7.57 -1.79 -0.66
CA SER A 61 7.65 -1.11 -1.96
C SER A 61 6.65 0.03 -2.07
N ALA A 62 5.41 -0.14 -1.58
CA ALA A 62 4.40 0.90 -1.57
C ALA A 62 4.80 2.09 -0.67
N ILE A 63 5.35 1.81 0.51
CA ILE A 63 5.89 2.82 1.43
C ILE A 63 7.05 3.59 0.77
N ALA A 64 8.01 2.87 0.18
CA ALA A 64 9.16 3.51 -0.48
C ALA A 64 8.73 4.39 -1.67
N PHE A 65 7.74 3.96 -2.44
CA PHE A 65 7.15 4.76 -3.51
C PHE A 65 6.47 6.02 -2.96
N ALA A 66 5.64 5.89 -1.92
CA ALA A 66 4.97 7.03 -1.30
C ALA A 66 5.96 8.03 -0.68
N ASP A 67 7.03 7.55 -0.03
CA ASP A 67 8.09 8.38 0.51
C ASP A 67 8.82 9.15 -0.58
N ALA A 68 9.12 8.51 -1.71
CA ALA A 68 9.74 9.17 -2.85
C ALA A 68 8.83 10.26 -3.43
N LEU A 69 7.52 10.03 -3.52
CA LEU A 69 6.57 11.04 -3.99
C LEU A 69 6.46 12.21 -3.03
N ILE A 70 6.28 11.95 -1.73
CA ILE A 70 6.18 13.00 -0.70
C ILE A 70 7.45 13.86 -0.67
N ALA A 71 8.62 13.25 -0.80
CA ALA A 71 9.90 13.96 -0.82
C ALA A 71 10.06 14.91 -2.01
N ASN A 72 9.30 14.69 -3.10
CA ASN A 72 9.31 15.55 -4.28
C ASN A 72 8.01 16.36 -4.44
N ALA A 73 7.06 16.28 -3.50
CA ALA A 73 5.78 16.96 -3.61
C ALA A 73 5.89 18.46 -3.28
N PRO A 74 5.03 19.31 -3.87
CA PRO A 74 4.75 20.63 -3.35
C PRO A 74 4.36 20.58 -1.86
N ALA A 75 4.74 21.62 -1.10
CA ALA A 75 4.67 21.61 0.35
C ALA A 75 3.24 21.46 0.90
N ASP A 76 2.25 21.99 0.19
CA ASP A 76 0.83 21.91 0.51
C ASP A 76 0.21 20.55 0.17
N LEU A 77 0.80 19.79 -0.77
CA LEU A 77 0.38 18.43 -1.09
C LEU A 77 0.98 17.35 -0.17
N VAL A 78 2.05 17.67 0.57
CA VAL A 78 2.70 16.75 1.52
C VAL A 78 1.72 16.11 2.52
N PRO A 79 0.84 16.86 3.21
CA PRO A 79 -0.13 16.25 4.15
C PRO A 79 -1.08 15.25 3.48
N ALA A 80 -1.54 15.54 2.27
CA ALA A 80 -2.42 14.64 1.53
C ALA A 80 -1.67 13.38 1.07
N GLY A 81 -0.42 13.52 0.63
CA GLY A 81 0.47 12.40 0.33
C GLY A 81 0.72 11.50 1.55
N MET A 82 0.97 12.09 2.72
CA MET A 82 1.12 11.35 3.98
C MET A 82 -0.16 10.59 4.36
N SER A 83 -1.34 11.21 4.21
CA SER A 83 -2.60 10.53 4.47
C SER A 83 -2.82 9.31 3.58
N VAL A 84 -2.46 9.39 2.30
CA VAL A 84 -2.51 8.26 1.36
C VAL A 84 -1.55 7.15 1.78
N LYS A 85 -0.30 7.50 2.13
CA LYS A 85 0.69 6.55 2.63
C LYS A 85 0.17 5.78 3.86
N ASP A 86 -0.41 6.49 4.82
CA ASP A 86 -0.89 5.91 6.07
C ASP A 86 -2.08 4.97 5.84
N MET A 87 -3.00 5.33 4.94
CA MET A 87 -4.11 4.44 4.56
C MET A 87 -3.62 3.12 3.99
N VAL A 88 -2.69 3.19 3.02
CA VAL A 88 -2.13 2.00 2.36
C VAL A 88 -1.33 1.16 3.36
N SER A 89 -0.47 1.80 4.15
CA SER A 89 0.36 1.10 5.15
C SER A 89 -0.49 0.40 6.21
N THR A 90 -1.55 1.06 6.70
CA THR A 90 -2.47 0.48 7.69
C THR A 90 -3.18 -0.75 7.13
N ALA A 91 -3.69 -0.67 5.89
CA ALA A 91 -4.36 -1.81 5.25
C ALA A 91 -3.43 -3.01 5.09
N PHE A 92 -2.20 -2.78 4.60
CA PHE A 92 -1.19 -3.84 4.53
C PHE A 92 -0.86 -4.42 5.90
N ALA A 93 -0.67 -3.58 6.93
CA ALA A 93 -0.37 -4.04 8.28
C ALA A 93 -1.48 -4.95 8.84
N SER A 94 -2.75 -4.59 8.64
CA SER A 94 -3.89 -5.42 9.03
C SER A 94 -3.89 -6.77 8.32
N THR A 95 -3.67 -6.80 7.00
CA THR A 95 -3.59 -8.05 6.24
C THR A 95 -2.38 -8.89 6.66
N ILE A 96 -1.20 -8.30 6.84
CA ILE A 96 0.01 -9.00 7.29
C ILE A 96 -0.21 -9.66 8.66
N ALA A 97 -0.89 -8.98 9.59
CA ALA A 97 -1.20 -9.55 10.90
C ALA A 97 -2.08 -10.81 10.80
N ILE A 98 -3.05 -10.81 9.89
CA ILE A 98 -3.88 -12.00 9.61
C ILE A 98 -3.01 -13.16 9.12
N TYR A 99 -2.15 -12.95 8.13
CA TYR A 99 -1.30 -14.03 7.59
C TYR A 99 -0.22 -14.48 8.57
N ASN A 100 0.32 -13.60 9.42
CA ASN A 100 1.21 -13.98 10.52
C ASN A 100 0.53 -14.96 11.50
N ASN A 101 -0.78 -14.84 11.74
CA ASN A 101 -1.51 -15.73 12.64
C ASN A 101 -1.88 -17.09 12.02
N LEU A 102 -1.69 -17.23 10.70
CA LEU A 102 -1.98 -18.46 9.94
C LEU A 102 -0.74 -19.31 9.66
N ALA A 103 0.45 -18.70 9.74
CA ALA A 103 1.74 -19.33 9.46
C ALA A 103 2.34 -19.95 10.73
#